data_AF-A0A1G8CYN3-F1
#
_entry.id   AF-A0A1G8CYN3-F1
#
_cell.length_a   1.000
_cell.length_b   1.000
_cell.length_c   1.000
_cell.angle_alpha   90.00
_cell.angle_beta   90.00
_cell.angle_gamma   90.00
#
_symmetry.space_group_name_H-M   'P 1'
#
loop_
_entity.id
_entity.type
_entity.pdbx_description
1 polymer ?
#
loop_
_entity_poly.entity_id
_entity_poly.type
_entity_poly.pdbx_seq_one_letter_code
_entity_poly.pdbx_strand_id
1 'polypeptide(L)'
;MVFTEGHKKGIYISDGRKTENPTRNYGTGGMLHSRKYMVTSSWNAPKEAFTLAGEFFKETSVDDGVLFGFHRMNAFTGMEQIPGIHFHDVEKNADIRTALKLYREHLTEIF
;
A
#
# COMPACT_ATOMS: atom_id res chain seq x y z
N MET A 1 0.08 -15.69 12.74
CA MET A 1 -0.37 -14.36 12.27
C MET A 1 0.70 -13.34 12.65
N VAL A 2 1.29 -12.62 11.69
CA VAL A 2 2.44 -11.72 11.94
C VAL A 2 2.08 -10.56 12.87
N PHE A 3 0.95 -9.87 12.65
CA PHE A 3 0.58 -8.76 13.52
C PHE A 3 0.17 -9.19 14.93
N THR A 4 -0.58 -10.28 15.08
CA THR A 4 -0.93 -10.81 16.41
C THR A 4 0.30 -11.03 17.29
N GLU A 5 1.40 -11.52 16.72
CA GLU A 5 2.66 -11.70 17.46
C GLU A 5 3.33 -10.39 17.88
N GLY A 6 3.07 -9.30 17.15
CA GLY A 6 3.59 -7.96 17.44
C GLY A 6 2.80 -7.16 18.48
N HIS A 7 1.69 -7.71 19.00
CA HIS A 7 0.87 -7.04 20.02
C HIS A 7 1.67 -6.77 21.28
N LYS A 8 1.79 -5.50 21.68
CA LYS A 8 2.62 -5.02 22.81
C LYS A 8 4.10 -5.43 22.71
N LYS A 9 4.58 -5.77 21.52
CA LYS A 9 5.99 -6.10 21.23
C LYS A 9 6.62 -5.15 20.20
N GLY A 10 6.08 -3.93 20.07
CA GLY A 10 6.66 -2.88 19.22
C GLY A 10 5.97 -2.65 17.86
N ILE A 11 4.91 -3.39 17.52
CA ILE A 11 4.13 -3.15 16.29
C ILE A 11 2.87 -2.32 16.58
N TYR A 12 2.08 -2.72 17.58
CA TYR A 12 0.90 -1.99 18.04
C TYR A 12 0.58 -2.35 19.51
N ILE A 13 -0.13 -1.47 20.21
CA ILE A 13 -0.56 -1.68 21.61
C ILE A 13 -2.07 -1.96 21.74
N SER A 14 -2.86 -1.39 20.84
CA SER A 14 -4.32 -1.53 20.79
C SER A 14 -4.84 -1.23 19.38
N ASP A 15 -6.15 -1.29 19.19
CA ASP A 15 -6.80 -0.81 17.98
C ASP A 15 -7.02 0.71 17.97
N GLY A 16 -6.58 1.44 18.99
CA GLY A 16 -6.73 2.89 19.12
C GLY A 16 -8.05 3.37 19.74
N ARG A 17 -9.06 2.51 19.89
CA ARG A 17 -10.34 2.87 20.49
C ARG A 17 -10.23 2.96 22.01
N LYS A 18 -11.11 3.77 22.61
CA LYS A 18 -11.26 3.89 24.06
C LYS A 18 -12.70 3.63 24.47
N THR A 19 -12.91 3.13 25.69
CA THR A 19 -14.25 2.79 26.22
C THR A 19 -15.19 3.99 26.23
N GLU A 20 -14.66 5.19 26.47
CA GLU A 20 -15.44 6.44 26.51
C GLU A 20 -15.92 6.87 25.11
N ASN A 21 -15.28 6.37 24.04
CA ASN A 21 -15.61 6.71 22.64
C ASN A 21 -15.41 5.48 21.71
N PRO A 22 -16.26 4.44 21.82
CA PRO A 22 -16.03 3.14 21.18
C PRO A 22 -16.19 3.14 19.65
N THR A 23 -16.76 4.20 19.06
CA THR A 23 -17.04 4.32 17.62
C THR A 23 -15.99 5.13 16.87
N ARG A 24 -14.93 5.60 17.53
CA ARG A 24 -13.92 6.51 16.97
C ARG A 24 -12.51 5.98 17.16
N ASN A 25 -11.58 6.43 16.32
CA ASN A 25 -10.14 6.19 16.42
C ASN A 25 -9.66 4.74 16.19
N TYR A 26 -10.46 3.89 15.54
CA TYR A 26 -9.95 2.59 15.10
C TYR A 26 -8.75 2.78 14.15
N GLY A 27 -7.68 2.03 14.38
CA GLY A 27 -6.45 2.05 13.60
C GLY A 27 -5.37 3.02 14.08
N THR A 28 -5.51 3.64 15.25
CA THR A 28 -4.53 4.63 15.76
C THR A 28 -3.60 4.09 16.85
N GLY A 29 -3.71 2.81 17.23
CA GLY A 29 -2.93 2.20 18.31
C GLY A 29 -1.58 1.58 17.88
N GLY A 30 -1.10 1.91 16.69
CA GLY A 30 0.21 1.51 16.17
C GLY A 30 1.38 2.07 16.97
N MET A 31 2.59 1.53 16.75
CA MET A 31 3.82 2.00 17.39
C MET A 31 4.93 2.38 16.40
N LEU A 32 4.76 2.06 15.12
CA LEU A 32 5.78 2.26 14.08
C LEU A 32 5.71 3.67 13.47
N HIS A 33 5.36 4.67 14.28
CA HIS A 33 5.33 6.06 13.86
C HIS A 33 6.70 6.51 13.33
N SER A 34 6.69 7.49 12.42
CA SER A 34 7.86 8.00 11.69
C SER A 34 8.49 7.00 10.71
N ARG A 35 8.04 5.75 10.64
CA ARG A 35 8.45 4.81 9.59
C ARG A 35 7.58 4.99 8.37
N LYS A 36 8.23 4.99 7.22
CA LYS A 36 7.59 5.09 5.91
C LYS A 36 7.60 3.73 5.22
N TYR A 37 6.61 3.47 4.38
CA TYR A 37 6.60 2.31 3.50
C TYR A 37 6.17 2.69 2.09
N MET A 38 6.72 1.99 1.12
CA MET A 38 6.41 2.10 -0.30
C MET A 38 5.95 0.74 -0.81
N VAL A 39 5.04 0.71 -1.78
CA VAL A 39 4.73 -0.52 -2.52
C VAL A 39 5.24 -0.42 -3.94
N THR A 40 5.96 -1.47 -4.35
CA THR A 40 6.31 -1.71 -5.75
C THR A 40 5.69 -3.03 -6.17
N SER A 41 4.87 -3.02 -7.21
CA SER A 41 4.15 -4.22 -7.67
C SER A 41 4.26 -4.39 -9.17
N SER A 42 4.18 -5.63 -9.65
CA SER A 42 4.10 -5.97 -11.06
C SER A 42 2.80 -6.74 -11.36
N TRP A 43 2.15 -6.39 -12.45
CA TRP A 43 0.86 -6.93 -12.87
C TRP A 43 0.93 -7.38 -14.32
N ASN A 44 0.34 -8.53 -14.63
CA ASN A 44 0.03 -8.86 -16.02
C ASN A 44 -1.19 -8.08 -16.53
N ALA A 45 -2.04 -7.58 -15.62
CA ALA A 45 -3.14 -6.69 -16.02
C ALA A 45 -2.58 -5.41 -16.66
N PRO A 46 -3.11 -5.00 -17.83
CA PRO A 46 -2.73 -3.74 -18.46
C PRO A 46 -3.18 -2.56 -17.59
N LYS A 47 -2.57 -1.38 -17.79
CA LYS A 47 -2.91 -0.18 -17.01
C LYS A 47 -4.38 0.21 -17.19
N GLU A 48 -4.88 -0.01 -18.39
CA GLU A 48 -6.24 0.24 -18.85
C GLU A 48 -7.30 -0.47 -17.99
N ALA A 49 -6.97 -1.63 -17.42
CA ALA A 49 -7.87 -2.35 -16.51
C ALA A 49 -8.26 -1.51 -15.28
N PHE A 50 -7.39 -0.54 -14.91
CA PHE A 50 -7.56 0.37 -13.77
C PHE A 50 -7.96 1.79 -14.17
N THR A 51 -7.89 2.16 -15.45
CA THR A 51 -8.09 3.56 -15.89
C THR A 51 -9.18 3.77 -16.94
N LEU A 52 -9.63 2.72 -17.65
CA LEU A 52 -10.70 2.85 -18.65
C LEU A 52 -12.06 2.53 -18.04
N ALA A 53 -13.05 3.35 -18.37
CA ALA A 53 -14.44 3.13 -18.00
C ALA A 53 -14.97 1.81 -18.58
N GLY A 54 -15.67 1.03 -17.74
CA GLY A 54 -16.22 -0.27 -18.11
C GLY A 54 -15.25 -1.46 -17.96
N GLU A 55 -13.97 -1.20 -17.69
CA GLU A 55 -12.98 -2.25 -17.41
C GLU A 55 -13.07 -2.81 -15.99
N PHE A 56 -12.34 -3.91 -15.74
CA PHE A 56 -12.50 -4.77 -14.57
C PHE A 56 -12.45 -4.06 -13.21
N PHE A 57 -11.50 -3.13 -13.02
CA PHE A 57 -11.35 -2.42 -11.75
C PHE A 57 -12.19 -1.13 -11.66
N LYS A 58 -13.08 -0.86 -12.62
CA LYS A 58 -14.03 0.26 -12.57
C LYS A 58 -13.35 1.59 -12.26
N GLU A 59 -12.26 1.87 -12.98
CA GLU A 59 -11.47 3.10 -12.82
C GLU A 59 -10.88 3.29 -11.41
N THR A 60 -10.80 2.20 -10.62
CA THR A 60 -10.17 2.20 -9.29
C THR A 60 -8.69 1.89 -9.44
N SER A 61 -7.83 2.71 -8.83
CA SER A 61 -6.38 2.53 -8.85
C SER A 61 -5.94 1.24 -8.14
N VAL A 62 -4.69 0.83 -8.35
CA VAL A 62 -4.10 -0.33 -7.65
C VAL A 62 -4.12 -0.10 -6.13
N ASP A 63 -3.73 1.10 -5.68
CA ASP A 63 -3.64 1.47 -4.26
C ASP A 63 -5.02 1.59 -3.59
N ASP A 64 -6.01 2.19 -4.27
CA ASP A 64 -7.36 2.37 -3.73
C ASP A 64 -8.24 1.12 -3.83
N GLY A 65 -7.86 0.19 -4.70
CA GLY A 65 -8.58 -1.06 -4.95
C GLY A 65 -7.87 -2.24 -4.30
N VAL A 66 -7.05 -2.94 -5.09
CA VAL A 66 -6.51 -4.25 -4.72
C VAL A 66 -5.58 -4.19 -3.50
N LEU A 67 -4.83 -3.09 -3.35
CA LEU A 67 -3.92 -2.90 -2.22
C LEU A 67 -4.54 -2.14 -1.04
N PHE A 68 -5.81 -1.72 -1.11
CA PHE A 68 -6.44 -0.92 -0.05
C PHE A 68 -6.27 -1.58 1.34
N GLY A 69 -6.57 -2.88 1.44
CA GLY A 69 -6.41 -3.64 2.69
C GLY A 69 -4.95 -3.67 3.18
N PHE A 70 -3.99 -3.80 2.27
CA PHE A 70 -2.56 -3.76 2.58
C PHE A 70 -2.15 -2.37 3.12
N HIS A 71 -2.64 -1.28 2.53
CA HIS A 71 -2.37 0.06 3.02
C HIS A 71 -2.98 0.31 4.39
N ARG A 72 -4.22 -0.16 4.62
CA ARG A 72 -4.87 -0.04 5.94
C ARG A 72 -4.17 -0.87 7.01
N MET A 73 -3.61 -2.02 6.64
CA MET A 73 -2.76 -2.84 7.51
C MET A 73 -1.50 -2.11 7.96
N ASN A 74 -0.77 -1.44 7.07
CA ASN A 74 0.43 -0.67 7.44
C ASN A 74 0.06 0.60 8.23
N ALA A 75 -1.02 1.29 7.84
CA ALA A 75 -1.54 2.44 8.58
C ALA A 75 -1.92 2.07 10.02
N PHE A 76 -2.52 0.90 10.25
CA PHE A 76 -2.85 0.39 11.58
C PHE A 76 -1.61 0.27 12.49
N THR A 77 -0.46 -0.08 11.93
CA THR A 77 0.81 -0.13 12.69
C THR A 77 1.41 1.25 12.95
N GLY A 78 0.84 2.32 12.39
CA GLY A 78 1.28 3.70 12.55
C GLY A 78 2.28 4.18 11.49
N MET A 79 2.51 3.39 10.43
CA MET A 79 3.42 3.76 9.34
C MET A 79 2.76 4.72 8.34
N GLU A 80 3.59 5.53 7.69
CA GLU A 80 3.17 6.47 6.64
C GLU A 80 3.46 5.89 5.25
N GLN A 81 2.48 5.98 4.34
CA GLN A 81 2.68 5.60 2.95
C GLN A 81 3.45 6.70 2.20
N ILE A 82 4.46 6.32 1.43
CA ILE A 82 5.07 7.17 0.41
C ILE A 82 4.70 6.67 -0.99
N PRO A 83 4.78 7.52 -2.02
CA PRO A 83 4.42 7.15 -3.40
C PRO A 83 5.09 5.85 -3.84
N GLY A 84 4.27 4.89 -4.25
CA GLY A 84 4.68 3.61 -4.83
C GLY A 84 4.78 3.67 -6.36
N ILE A 85 5.05 2.52 -6.97
CA ILE A 85 5.05 2.36 -8.43
C ILE A 85 4.51 0.98 -8.83
N HIS A 86 3.64 0.94 -9.83
CA HIS A 86 3.01 -0.29 -10.32
C HIS A 86 3.33 -0.48 -11.79
N PHE A 87 3.98 -1.61 -12.10
CA PHE A 87 4.27 -2.02 -13.46
C PHE A 87 3.13 -2.89 -13.99
N HIS A 88 2.72 -2.64 -15.24
CA HIS A 88 1.60 -3.31 -15.90
C HIS A 88 2.08 -4.07 -17.14
N ASP A 89 1.30 -5.06 -17.57
CA ASP A 89 1.54 -5.89 -18.75
C ASP A 89 2.93 -6.55 -18.80
N VAL A 90 3.42 -6.98 -17.62
CA VAL A 90 4.81 -7.48 -17.47
C VAL A 90 5.06 -8.90 -18.00
N GLU A 91 4.02 -9.61 -18.46
CA GLU A 91 4.16 -10.96 -19.01
C GLU A 91 4.07 -10.95 -20.54
N LYS A 92 3.13 -10.19 -21.12
CA LYS A 92 2.90 -10.17 -22.58
C LYS A 92 3.69 -9.10 -23.30
N ASN A 93 3.92 -7.93 -22.69
CA ASN A 93 4.64 -6.80 -23.29
C ASN A 93 5.74 -6.25 -22.36
N ALA A 94 6.53 -7.15 -21.79
CA ALA A 94 7.57 -6.80 -20.83
C ALA A 94 8.71 -5.97 -21.45
N ASP A 95 8.79 -4.67 -21.11
CA ASP A 95 9.99 -3.85 -21.34
C ASP A 95 10.77 -3.64 -20.03
N ILE A 96 11.65 -4.61 -19.74
CA ILE A 96 12.46 -4.62 -18.53
C ILE A 96 13.42 -3.42 -18.46
N ARG A 97 13.95 -2.96 -19.60
CA ARG A 97 14.91 -1.84 -19.61
C ARG A 97 14.24 -0.54 -19.22
N THR A 98 13.07 -0.27 -19.78
CA THR A 98 12.27 0.90 -19.43
C THR A 98 11.76 0.81 -17.99
N ALA A 99 11.29 -0.36 -17.55
CA ALA A 99 10.84 -0.55 -16.17
C ALA A 99 11.95 -0.26 -15.14
N LEU A 100 13.18 -0.74 -15.38
CA LEU A 100 14.32 -0.47 -14.51
C LEU A 100 14.74 1.01 -14.51
N LYS A 101 14.63 1.70 -15.65
CA LYS A 101 14.88 3.15 -15.75
C LYS A 101 13.85 3.92 -14.91
N LEU A 102 12.56 3.65 -15.12
CA LEU A 102 11.46 4.28 -14.38
C LEU A 102 11.57 4.02 -12.87
N TYR A 103 11.95 2.79 -12.48
CA TYR A 103 12.14 2.47 -11.07
C TYR A 103 13.27 3.29 -10.43
N ARG A 104 14.40 3.46 -11.13
CA ARG A 104 15.51 4.29 -10.63
C ARG A 104 15.13 5.76 -10.52
N GLU A 105 14.42 6.28 -11.53
CA GLU A 105 13.91 7.65 -11.54
C GLU A 105 12.96 7.88 -10.35
N HIS A 106 12.01 6.96 -10.13
CA HIS A 106 11.10 6.97 -8.98
C HIS A 106 11.84 6.98 -7.64
N LEU A 107 12.81 6.09 -7.45
CA LEU A 107 13.59 6.06 -6.21
C LEU A 107 14.39 7.35 -5.98
N THR A 108 14.92 7.97 -7.03
CA THR A 108 15.68 9.22 -6.95
C THR A 108 14.79 10.41 -6.60
N GLU A 109 13.53 10.40 -7.01
CA GLU A 109 12.56 11.44 -6.66
C GLU A 109 12.12 11.34 -5.19
N ILE A 110 12.05 10.12 -4.66
CA ILE A 110 11.51 9.85 -3.32
C ILE A 110 12.56 9.93 -2.21
N PHE A 111 13.85 9.65 -2.49
CA PHE A 111 14.94 9.56 -1.51
C PHE A 111 16.12 10.48 -1.84
#